data_AF-A0A831XQQ9-F1
#
_entry.id   AF-A0A831XQQ9-F1
#
_cell.length_a   1.000
_cell.length_b   1.000
_cell.length_c   1.000
_cell.angle_alpha   90.00
_cell.angle_beta   90.00
_cell.angle_gamma   90.00
#
_symmetry.space_group_name_H-M   'P 1'
#
loop_
_entity.id
_entity.type
_entity.pdbx_description
1 polymer ?
#
loop_
_entity_poly.entity_id
_entity_poly.type
_entity_poly.pdbx_seq_one_letter_code
_entity_poly.pdbx_strand_id
1 'polypeptide(L)'
;VSDAYRKMRNTIRFMLSNLYDFDPATDSVDLDAMTDLDRWALDKFAGVTDRVVKAYLSYEFHKVYHSLHNFCGTDMSSLYLDIIKDRLYVSAPDSTKRRAAQTAIHRILDGLLKLMSPILSFTTAEAWEHLRGGGEEMPVEESLFFAAFPGTDDLRVDADFSRTWERLLDIRGEITRVLEAARRDKIIGLSLDAEVLVQVEGETADFLADKWSQLQEICIVSKLVHVDDFAGAQGVTVTESEEIRGLKIAVRPAPGGKCERCWTLATSVGQDSDHPTICGRCVEVVRSLNG
;
A
#
# COMPACT_ATOMS: atom_id res chain seq x y z
N VAL A 1 -19.47 -4.26 16.53
CA VAL A 1 -18.37 -5.11 17.06
C VAL A 1 -17.94 -6.20 16.08
N SER A 2 -18.86 -7.00 15.51
CA SER A 2 -18.53 -8.08 14.55
C SER A 2 -17.74 -7.62 13.31
N ASP A 3 -18.14 -6.51 12.67
CA ASP A 3 -17.46 -6.02 11.46
C ASP A 3 -16.03 -5.52 11.70
N ALA A 4 -15.81 -4.86 12.84
CA ALA A 4 -14.50 -4.33 13.20
C ALA A 4 -13.48 -5.45 13.46
N TYR A 5 -13.89 -6.49 14.19
CA TYR A 5 -13.07 -7.70 14.38
C TYR A 5 -12.76 -8.38 13.04
N ARG A 6 -13.77 -8.54 12.17
CA ARG A 6 -13.61 -9.15 10.85
C ARG A 6 -12.61 -8.37 9.98
N LYS A 7 -12.63 -7.03 10.04
CA LYS A 7 -11.68 -6.18 9.30
C LYS A 7 -10.24 -6.41 9.79
N MET A 8 -9.99 -6.35 11.10
CA MET A 8 -8.63 -6.61 11.66
C MET A 8 -8.13 -8.02 11.33
N ARG A 9 -8.97 -9.04 11.51
CA ARG A 9 -8.62 -10.43 11.16
C ARG A 9 -8.30 -10.58 9.66
N ASN A 10 -9.07 -9.96 8.78
CA ASN A 10 -8.82 -10.01 7.34
C ASN A 10 -7.52 -9.32 6.95
N THR A 11 -7.16 -8.21 7.61
CA THR A 11 -5.87 -7.54 7.42
C THR A 11 -4.73 -8.47 7.83
N ILE A 12 -4.80 -9.10 9.01
CA ILE A 12 -3.82 -10.10 9.47
C ILE A 12 -3.69 -11.25 8.47
N ARG A 13 -4.82 -11.83 8.03
CA ARG A 13 -4.84 -12.94 7.08
C ARG A 13 -4.18 -12.57 5.75
N PHE A 14 -4.43 -11.35 5.24
CA PHE A 14 -3.79 -10.86 4.03
C PHE A 14 -2.28 -10.76 4.19
N MET A 15 -1.81 -10.19 5.30
CA MET A 15 -0.38 -10.09 5.61
C MET A 15 0.28 -11.48 5.67
N LEU A 16 -0.28 -12.41 6.45
CA LEU A 16 0.21 -13.80 6.52
C LEU A 16 0.28 -14.48 5.15
N SER A 17 -0.76 -14.34 4.34
CA SER A 17 -0.84 -14.97 3.00
C SER A 17 0.22 -14.45 2.02
N ASN A 18 0.88 -13.34 2.33
CA ASN A 18 1.92 -12.73 1.50
C ASN A 18 3.34 -12.93 2.04
N LEU A 19 3.50 -13.72 3.11
CA LEU A 19 4.80 -14.06 3.72
C LEU A 19 5.19 -15.53 3.55
N TYR A 20 4.44 -16.31 2.76
CA TYR A 20 4.64 -17.77 2.63
C TYR A 20 6.02 -18.19 2.09
N ASP A 21 6.70 -17.31 1.37
CA ASP A 21 8.02 -17.52 0.77
C ASP A 21 9.06 -16.51 1.27
N PHE A 22 8.83 -15.90 2.44
CA PHE A 22 9.68 -14.90 3.05
C PHE A 22 10.36 -15.43 4.30
N ASP A 23 11.69 -15.48 4.31
CA ASP A 23 12.49 -15.73 5.49
C ASP A 23 13.07 -14.41 6.02
N PRO A 24 12.63 -13.91 7.19
CA PRO A 24 13.15 -12.67 7.76
C PRO A 24 14.67 -12.66 7.97
N ALA A 25 15.33 -13.82 8.12
CA ALA A 25 16.77 -13.90 8.34
C ALA A 25 17.59 -13.65 7.07
N THR A 26 17.04 -13.97 5.88
CA THR A 26 17.77 -13.88 4.61
C THR A 26 17.17 -12.89 3.61
N ASP A 27 15.87 -12.67 3.68
CA ASP A 27 15.13 -11.89 2.69
C ASP A 27 14.82 -10.46 3.16
N SER A 28 15.09 -10.13 4.42
CA SER A 28 14.85 -8.78 4.94
C SER A 28 15.68 -7.74 4.19
N VAL A 29 15.04 -6.62 3.85
CA VAL A 29 15.68 -5.48 3.18
C VAL A 29 15.91 -4.36 4.19
N ASP A 30 17.08 -3.72 4.14
CA ASP A 30 17.38 -2.55 4.97
C ASP A 30 16.47 -1.37 4.63
N LEU A 31 16.15 -0.54 5.64
CA LEU A 31 15.24 0.60 5.48
C LEU A 31 15.63 1.56 4.36
N ASP A 32 16.93 1.79 4.17
CA ASP A 32 17.46 2.68 3.13
C ASP A 32 17.31 2.11 1.71
N ALA A 33 17.10 0.80 1.59
CA ALA A 33 16.84 0.10 0.33
C ALA A 33 15.34 -0.17 0.11
N MET A 34 14.49 0.17 1.06
CA MET A 34 13.04 0.07 0.92
C MET A 34 12.47 1.21 0.09
N THR A 35 11.28 1.00 -0.48
CA THR A 35 10.55 2.09 -1.13
C THR A 35 10.04 3.08 -0.08
N ASP A 36 9.86 4.34 -0.47
CA ASP A 36 9.27 5.34 0.43
C ASP A 36 7.88 4.92 0.94
N LEU A 37 7.09 4.19 0.15
CA LEU A 37 5.78 3.70 0.59
C LEU A 37 5.90 2.68 1.74
N ASP A 38 6.91 1.81 1.68
CA ASP A 38 7.18 0.82 2.74
C ASP A 38 7.67 1.52 4.02
N ARG A 39 8.57 2.50 3.88
CA ARG A 39 9.06 3.33 4.99
C ARG A 39 7.93 4.13 5.63
N TRP A 40 7.04 4.70 4.82
CA TRP A 40 5.84 5.38 5.30
C TRP A 40 4.93 4.44 6.12
N ALA A 41 4.70 3.21 5.65
CA ALA A 41 3.87 2.25 6.37
C ALA A 41 4.48 1.85 7.73
N LEU A 42 5.82 1.71 7.78
CA LEU A 42 6.56 1.44 9.00
C LEU A 42 6.51 2.62 9.99
N ASP A 43 6.62 3.85 9.52
CA ASP A 43 6.45 5.04 10.36
C ASP A 43 5.03 5.16 10.92
N LYS A 44 4.00 4.88 10.10
CA LYS A 44 2.61 4.80 10.59
C LYS A 44 2.45 3.73 11.66
N PHE A 45 3.14 2.59 11.51
CA PHE A 45 3.17 1.54 12.51
C PHE A 45 3.87 1.98 13.81
N ALA A 46 4.98 2.71 13.73
CA ALA A 46 5.64 3.29 14.89
C ALA A 46 4.68 4.24 15.65
N GLY A 47 4.00 5.13 14.93
CA GLY A 47 3.04 6.06 15.52
C GLY A 47 1.82 5.37 16.15
N VAL A 48 1.28 4.31 15.57
CA VAL A 48 0.17 3.56 16.21
C VAL A 48 0.64 2.80 17.44
N THR A 49 1.86 2.27 17.42
CA THR A 49 2.48 1.59 18.58
C THR A 49 2.53 2.52 19.78
N ASP A 50 3.06 3.74 19.62
CA ASP A 50 3.12 4.74 20.70
C ASP A 50 1.74 5.01 21.31
N ARG A 51 0.75 5.24 20.44
CA ARG A 51 -0.63 5.55 20.86
C ARG A 51 -1.25 4.39 21.64
N VAL A 52 -1.07 3.16 21.14
CA VAL A 52 -1.63 1.96 21.76
C VAL A 52 -0.96 1.67 23.10
N VAL A 53 0.36 1.69 23.16
CA VAL A 53 1.12 1.44 24.41
C VAL A 53 0.76 2.49 25.47
N LYS A 54 0.71 3.78 25.09
CA LYS A 54 0.28 4.86 26.01
C LYS A 54 -1.15 4.66 26.51
N ALA A 55 -2.05 4.25 25.63
CA ALA A 55 -3.44 3.98 26.00
C ALA A 55 -3.56 2.78 26.95
N TYR A 56 -2.79 1.71 26.75
CA TYR A 56 -2.72 0.59 27.70
C TYR A 56 -2.23 1.05 29.08
N LEU A 57 -1.15 1.83 29.14
CA LEU A 57 -0.61 2.36 30.40
C LEU A 57 -1.59 3.28 31.14
N SER A 58 -2.50 3.92 30.40
CA SER A 58 -3.52 4.83 30.94
C SER A 58 -4.88 4.14 31.15
N TYR A 59 -4.97 2.82 30.93
CA TYR A 59 -6.21 2.03 30.98
C TYR A 59 -7.32 2.53 30.02
N GLU A 60 -6.94 3.20 28.92
CA GLU A 60 -7.85 3.77 27.92
C GLU A 60 -8.11 2.76 26.78
N PHE A 61 -8.67 1.59 27.10
CA PHE A 61 -8.86 0.48 26.16
C PHE A 61 -9.70 0.83 24.91
N HIS A 62 -10.61 1.80 25.02
CA HIS A 62 -11.36 2.31 23.88
C HIS A 62 -10.42 2.96 22.83
N LYS A 63 -9.39 3.70 23.27
CA LYS A 63 -8.38 4.27 22.36
C LYS A 63 -7.51 3.21 21.72
N VAL A 64 -7.18 2.14 22.46
CA VAL A 64 -6.47 0.98 21.89
C VAL A 64 -7.27 0.40 20.72
N TYR A 65 -8.55 0.08 20.98
CA TYR A 65 -9.44 -0.48 19.96
C TYR A 65 -9.55 0.44 18.74
N HIS A 66 -9.82 1.73 18.92
CA HIS A 66 -9.95 2.66 17.80
C HIS A 66 -8.65 2.84 17.02
N SER A 67 -7.50 2.89 17.71
CA SER A 67 -6.20 3.04 17.08
C SER A 67 -5.86 1.83 16.19
N LEU A 68 -6.04 0.61 16.71
CA LEU A 68 -5.78 -0.63 15.97
C LEU A 68 -6.77 -0.80 14.82
N HIS A 69 -8.07 -0.56 15.06
CA HIS A 69 -9.09 -0.66 14.03
C HIS A 69 -8.84 0.29 12.87
N ASN A 70 -8.53 1.57 13.16
CA ASN A 70 -8.27 2.57 12.13
C ASN A 70 -6.97 2.28 11.38
N PHE A 71 -5.91 1.84 12.08
CA PHE A 71 -4.67 1.45 11.43
C PHE A 71 -4.85 0.26 10.47
N CYS A 72 -5.54 -0.80 10.90
CA CYS A 72 -5.83 -1.94 10.04
C CYS A 72 -6.77 -1.58 8.87
N GLY A 73 -7.73 -0.69 9.12
CA GLY A 73 -8.77 -0.33 8.17
C GLY A 73 -8.31 0.66 7.11
N THR A 74 -7.74 1.77 7.55
CA THR A 74 -7.40 2.93 6.72
C THR A 74 -5.97 2.80 6.20
N ASP A 75 -4.98 2.80 7.09
CA ASP A 75 -3.56 2.84 6.71
C ASP A 75 -3.14 1.56 6.00
N MET A 76 -3.51 0.40 6.54
CA MET A 76 -3.13 -0.89 5.97
C MET A 76 -4.08 -1.31 4.85
N SER A 77 -5.33 -1.64 5.15
CA SER A 77 -6.21 -2.30 4.17
C SER A 77 -6.63 -1.42 2.99
N SER A 78 -6.86 -0.12 3.21
CA SER A 78 -7.41 0.76 2.17
C SER A 78 -6.34 1.52 1.39
N LEU A 79 -5.09 1.49 1.88
CA LEU A 79 -3.98 2.23 1.30
C LEU A 79 -2.79 1.32 1.06
N TYR A 80 -1.97 1.03 2.09
CA TYR A 80 -0.70 0.31 1.90
C TYR A 80 -0.87 -1.05 1.22
N LEU A 81 -1.66 -1.95 1.81
CA LEU A 81 -1.84 -3.31 1.32
C LEU A 81 -2.55 -3.36 -0.04
N ASP A 82 -3.33 -2.35 -0.41
CA ASP A 82 -3.97 -2.29 -1.71
C ASP A 82 -2.98 -1.87 -2.80
N ILE A 83 -2.15 -0.87 -2.52
CA ILE A 83 -1.12 -0.37 -3.45
C ILE A 83 -0.07 -1.47 -3.73
N ILE A 84 0.44 -2.13 -2.68
CA ILE A 84 1.55 -3.08 -2.84
C ILE A 84 1.15 -4.42 -3.47
N LYS A 85 -0.14 -4.69 -3.73
CA LYS A 85 -0.59 -5.92 -4.42
C LYS A 85 0.12 -6.11 -5.74
N ASP A 86 0.32 -5.02 -6.48
CA ASP A 86 1.07 -5.05 -7.73
C ASP A 86 2.49 -5.58 -7.49
N ARG A 87 3.20 -5.05 -6.49
CA ARG A 87 4.55 -5.52 -6.13
C ARG A 87 4.57 -6.97 -5.64
N LEU A 88 3.63 -7.36 -4.78
CA LEU A 88 3.57 -8.69 -4.19
C LEU A 88 3.25 -9.79 -5.20
N TYR A 89 2.36 -9.50 -6.18
CA TYR A 89 1.84 -10.49 -7.12
C TYR A 89 2.55 -10.49 -8.48
N VAL A 90 3.11 -9.35 -8.88
CA VAL A 90 3.61 -9.14 -10.25
C VAL A 90 5.13 -9.10 -10.31
N SER A 91 5.83 -8.68 -9.26
CA SER A 91 7.30 -8.68 -9.29
C SER A 91 7.87 -10.11 -9.25
N ALA A 92 9.14 -10.26 -9.63
CA ALA A 92 9.84 -11.53 -9.43
C ALA A 92 9.93 -11.88 -7.92
N PRO A 93 9.90 -13.17 -7.54
CA PRO A 93 9.89 -13.60 -6.14
C PRO A 93 11.02 -13.00 -5.29
N ASP A 94 12.22 -12.92 -5.86
CA ASP A 94 13.46 -12.43 -5.23
C ASP A 94 13.72 -10.93 -5.46
N SER A 95 12.83 -10.23 -6.16
CA SER A 95 13.04 -8.81 -6.44
C SER A 95 13.07 -7.98 -5.15
N THR A 96 14.03 -7.06 -5.05
CA THR A 96 14.21 -6.18 -3.88
C THR A 96 12.93 -5.42 -3.53
N LYS A 97 12.15 -4.99 -4.53
CA LYS A 97 10.88 -4.27 -4.32
C LYS A 97 9.81 -5.13 -3.66
N ARG A 98 9.75 -6.43 -3.97
CA ARG A 98 8.84 -7.38 -3.34
C ARG A 98 9.33 -7.73 -1.94
N ARG A 99 10.63 -8.00 -1.78
CA ARG A 99 11.23 -8.27 -0.48
C ARG A 99 11.12 -7.10 0.49
N ALA A 100 11.22 -5.85 0.01
CA ALA A 100 10.97 -4.65 0.83
C ALA A 100 9.52 -4.60 1.35
N ALA A 101 8.53 -4.84 0.48
CA ALA A 101 7.12 -4.91 0.88
C ALA A 101 6.87 -6.04 1.89
N GLN A 102 7.45 -7.22 1.69
CA GLN A 102 7.36 -8.34 2.63
C GLN A 102 8.05 -8.05 3.96
N THR A 103 9.21 -7.39 3.95
CA THR A 103 9.91 -6.96 5.16
C THR A 103 9.02 -6.02 5.98
N ALA A 104 8.41 -5.02 5.34
CA ALA A 104 7.50 -4.11 6.00
C ALA A 104 6.24 -4.82 6.52
N ILE A 105 5.61 -5.70 5.73
CA ILE A 105 4.48 -6.53 6.17
C ILE A 105 4.85 -7.37 7.39
N HIS A 106 6.00 -8.04 7.37
CA HIS A 106 6.46 -8.90 8.45
C HIS A 106 6.68 -8.10 9.75
N ARG A 107 7.40 -6.97 9.67
CA ARG A 107 7.64 -6.08 10.83
C ARG A 107 6.33 -5.54 11.42
N ILE A 108 5.41 -5.11 10.56
CA ILE A 108 4.09 -4.60 10.99
C ILE A 108 3.27 -5.72 11.61
N LEU A 109 3.18 -6.88 10.96
CA LEU A 109 2.38 -8.00 11.45
C LEU A 109 2.88 -8.51 12.80
N ASP A 110 4.19 -8.76 12.94
CA ASP A 110 4.81 -9.19 14.19
C ASP A 110 4.45 -8.26 15.36
N GLY A 111 4.61 -6.95 15.15
CA GLY A 111 4.29 -5.95 16.16
C GLY A 111 2.79 -5.79 16.40
N LEU A 112 1.96 -5.88 15.35
CA LEU A 112 0.51 -5.79 15.46
C LEU A 112 -0.07 -6.93 16.31
N LEU A 113 0.42 -8.17 16.13
CA LEU A 113 0.00 -9.31 16.93
C LEU A 113 0.33 -9.09 18.42
N LYS A 114 1.52 -8.58 18.73
CA LYS A 114 1.92 -8.21 20.11
C LYS A 114 1.01 -7.14 20.70
N LEU A 115 0.67 -6.09 19.93
CA LEU A 115 -0.20 -5.02 20.39
C LEU A 115 -1.66 -5.45 20.57
N MET A 116 -2.13 -6.41 19.76
CA MET A 116 -3.50 -6.91 19.82
C MET A 116 -3.71 -8.00 20.88
N SER A 117 -2.65 -8.69 21.31
CA SER A 117 -2.73 -9.87 22.18
C SER A 117 -3.51 -9.66 23.49
N PRO A 118 -3.48 -8.48 24.16
CA PRO A 118 -4.26 -8.29 25.38
C PRO A 118 -5.77 -8.22 25.17
N ILE A 119 -6.26 -8.03 23.93
CA ILE A 119 -7.69 -7.90 23.60
C ILE A 119 -8.18 -9.06 22.71
N LEU A 120 -7.33 -9.54 21.80
CA LEU A 120 -7.63 -10.60 20.82
C LEU A 120 -6.73 -11.81 21.03
N SER A 121 -6.63 -12.31 22.26
CA SER A 121 -5.68 -13.34 22.69
C SER A 121 -5.65 -14.57 21.78
N PHE A 122 -6.79 -15.22 21.58
CA PHE A 122 -6.85 -16.45 20.76
C PHE A 122 -6.52 -16.20 19.29
N THR A 123 -7.07 -15.13 18.69
CA THR A 123 -6.84 -14.80 17.27
C THR A 123 -5.39 -14.46 17.00
N THR A 124 -4.75 -13.75 17.92
CA THR A 124 -3.35 -13.35 17.77
C THR A 124 -2.39 -14.49 18.05
N ALA A 125 -2.71 -15.39 18.99
CA ALA A 125 -1.94 -16.62 19.21
C ALA A 125 -1.94 -17.53 17.97
N GLU A 126 -3.12 -17.80 17.40
CA GLU A 126 -3.24 -18.57 16.14
C GLU A 126 -2.42 -17.92 15.01
N ALA A 127 -2.55 -16.61 14.82
CA ALA A 127 -1.79 -15.89 13.79
C ALA A 127 -0.27 -15.88 14.05
N TRP A 128 0.15 -15.88 15.32
CA TRP A 128 1.56 -15.93 15.70
C TRP A 128 2.20 -17.27 15.39
N GLU A 129 1.50 -18.38 15.66
CA GLU A 129 1.93 -19.73 15.29
C GLU A 129 2.14 -19.84 13.78
N HIS A 130 1.22 -19.29 12.98
CA HIS A 130 1.38 -19.22 11.52
C HIS A 130 2.54 -18.34 11.08
N LEU A 131 2.78 -17.20 11.74
CA LEU A 131 3.88 -16.29 11.40
C LEU A 131 5.26 -16.92 11.70
N ARG A 132 5.38 -17.68 12.79
CA ARG A 132 6.64 -18.29 13.22
C ARG A 132 6.90 -19.70 12.66
N GLY A 133 5.88 -20.34 12.10
CA GLY A 133 5.99 -21.69 11.54
C GLY A 133 6.12 -22.80 12.59
N GLY A 134 5.93 -22.49 13.88
CA GLY A 134 6.08 -23.45 14.99
C GLY A 134 4.89 -24.38 15.21
N GLY A 135 3.69 -24.01 14.73
CA GLY A 135 2.46 -24.78 14.96
C GLY A 135 2.17 -25.04 16.44
N GLU A 136 1.46 -26.14 16.73
CA GLU A 136 1.09 -26.55 18.10
C GLU A 136 2.29 -26.95 18.98
N GLU A 137 3.48 -27.12 18.40
CA GLU A 137 4.71 -27.54 19.10
C GLU A 137 5.61 -26.36 19.51
N MET A 138 5.13 -25.11 19.37
CA MET A 138 5.89 -23.92 19.76
C MET A 138 6.28 -23.97 21.25
N PRO A 139 7.57 -23.77 21.59
CA PRO A 139 8.01 -23.66 22.98
C PRO A 139 7.25 -22.54 23.71
N VAL A 140 6.92 -22.76 24.99
CA VAL A 140 6.15 -21.79 25.80
C VAL A 140 6.86 -20.44 25.84
N GLU A 141 8.19 -20.44 25.85
CA GLU A 141 9.06 -19.28 25.89
C GLU A 141 8.96 -18.43 24.60
N GLU A 142 8.55 -19.03 23.49
CA GLU A 142 8.34 -18.38 22.19
C GLU A 142 6.89 -17.94 21.98
N SER A 143 6.00 -18.26 22.92
CA SER A 143 4.60 -17.86 22.86
C SER A 143 4.44 -16.34 22.86
N LEU A 144 3.49 -15.86 22.05
CA LEU A 144 3.13 -14.45 21.97
C LEU A 144 2.87 -13.80 23.34
N PHE A 145 2.37 -14.57 24.31
CA PHE A 145 2.03 -14.04 25.64
C PHE A 145 3.25 -13.71 26.51
N PHE A 146 4.44 -14.18 26.13
CA PHE A 146 5.71 -13.81 26.76
C PHE A 146 6.48 -12.74 25.96
N ALA A 147 5.97 -12.35 24.79
CA ALA A 147 6.59 -11.34 23.97
C ALA A 147 6.36 -9.93 24.55
N ALA A 148 7.40 -9.10 24.54
CA ALA A 148 7.28 -7.68 24.82
C ALA A 148 6.55 -6.95 23.69
N PHE A 149 5.93 -5.81 24.01
CA PHE A 149 5.46 -4.89 22.97
C PHE A 149 6.62 -4.44 22.06
N PRO A 150 6.35 -4.17 20.77
CA PRO A 150 7.39 -3.90 19.80
C PRO A 150 8.11 -2.58 20.08
N GLY A 151 9.43 -2.59 19.96
CA GLY A 151 10.23 -1.36 19.79
C GLY A 151 10.14 -0.88 18.35
N THR A 152 10.06 0.43 18.15
CA THR A 152 9.79 1.05 16.83
C THR A 152 10.67 2.26 16.53
N ASP A 153 11.70 2.53 17.34
CA ASP A 153 12.58 3.67 17.15
C ASP A 153 13.35 3.60 15.83
N ASP A 154 13.67 2.39 15.36
CA ASP A 154 14.33 2.15 14.08
C ASP A 154 13.40 2.39 12.88
N LEU A 155 12.08 2.44 13.08
CA LEU A 155 11.09 2.54 11.99
C LEU A 155 10.71 3.99 11.63
N ARG A 156 11.15 4.96 12.44
CA ARG A 156 10.72 6.36 12.29
C ARG A 156 11.43 7.03 11.12
N VAL A 157 10.67 7.87 10.44
CA VAL A 157 11.18 8.79 9.41
C VAL A 157 11.30 10.21 9.96
N ASP A 158 12.04 11.06 9.27
CA ASP A 158 12.14 12.47 9.64
C ASP A 158 10.86 13.26 9.30
N ALA A 159 10.76 14.46 9.86
CA ALA A 159 9.58 15.29 9.70
C ALA A 159 9.38 15.83 8.26
N ASP A 160 10.44 15.94 7.46
CA ASP A 160 10.34 16.36 6.04
C ASP A 160 9.70 15.25 5.21
N PHE A 161 10.10 14.00 5.46
CA PHE A 161 9.48 12.82 4.86
C PHE A 161 7.99 12.76 5.21
N SER A 162 7.62 12.90 6.50
CA SER A 162 6.22 12.87 6.91
C SER A 162 5.38 13.94 6.21
N ARG A 163 5.88 15.20 6.15
CA ARG A 163 5.20 16.29 5.44
C ARG A 163 5.05 16.03 3.94
N THR A 164 6.09 15.46 3.32
CA THR A 164 6.06 15.08 1.91
C THR A 164 4.96 14.06 1.64
N TRP A 165 4.87 13.02 2.49
CA TRP A 165 3.87 11.98 2.35
C TRP A 165 2.45 12.45 2.65
N GLU A 166 2.26 13.31 3.64
CA GLU A 166 0.96 13.96 3.88
C GLU A 166 0.48 14.69 2.63
N ARG A 167 1.35 15.52 2.02
CA ARG A 167 1.01 16.24 0.80
C ARG A 167 0.74 15.32 -0.41
N LEU A 168 1.48 14.22 -0.56
CA LEU A 168 1.19 13.21 -1.59
C LEU A 168 -0.18 12.57 -1.38
N LEU A 169 -0.55 12.25 -0.13
CA LEU A 169 -1.83 11.65 0.20
C LEU A 169 -3.01 12.61 0.04
N ASP A 170 -2.80 13.91 0.28
CA ASP A 170 -3.81 14.94 0.01
C ASP A 170 -4.11 15.03 -1.50
N ILE A 171 -3.07 15.08 -2.34
CA ILE A 171 -3.21 15.08 -3.80
C ILE A 171 -3.87 13.77 -4.28
N ARG A 172 -3.48 12.62 -3.71
CA ARG A 172 -4.13 11.33 -3.97
C ARG A 172 -5.62 11.38 -3.61
N GLY A 173 -5.99 12.05 -2.51
CA GLY A 173 -7.38 12.24 -2.09
C GLY A 173 -8.21 12.92 -3.17
N GLU A 174 -7.70 14.01 -3.74
CA GLU A 174 -8.35 14.73 -4.83
C GLU A 174 -8.47 13.88 -6.11
N ILE A 175 -7.43 13.14 -6.48
CA ILE A 175 -7.48 12.22 -7.63
C ILE A 175 -8.49 11.11 -7.39
N THR A 176 -8.52 10.54 -6.18
CA THR A 176 -9.46 9.48 -5.82
C THR A 176 -10.90 9.96 -5.93
N ARG A 177 -11.20 11.19 -5.50
CA ARG A 177 -12.53 11.81 -5.65
C ARG A 177 -12.97 11.89 -7.10
N VAL A 178 -12.07 12.28 -8.01
CA VAL A 178 -12.38 12.35 -9.45
C VAL A 178 -12.52 10.95 -10.06
N LEU A 179 -11.71 9.97 -9.63
CA LEU A 179 -11.85 8.57 -10.04
C LEU A 179 -13.20 7.97 -9.61
N GLU A 180 -13.69 8.27 -8.40
CA GLU A 180 -15.02 7.84 -7.94
C GLU A 180 -16.15 8.46 -8.76
N ALA A 181 -16.02 9.73 -9.13
CA ALA A 181 -16.97 10.38 -10.03
C ALA A 181 -16.99 9.68 -11.39
N ALA A 182 -15.82 9.39 -11.96
CA ALA A 182 -15.70 8.69 -13.24
C ALA A 182 -16.29 7.26 -13.19
N ARG A 183 -16.15 6.54 -12.07
CA ARG A 183 -16.80 5.23 -11.84
C ARG A 183 -18.32 5.34 -11.82
N ARG A 184 -18.86 6.29 -11.06
CA ARG A 184 -20.31 6.53 -10.98
C ARG A 184 -20.89 6.87 -12.35
N ASP A 185 -20.15 7.63 -13.14
CA ASP A 185 -20.56 8.07 -14.48
C ASP A 185 -20.22 7.01 -15.56
N LYS A 186 -19.73 5.83 -15.15
CA LYS A 186 -19.42 4.66 -15.98
C LYS A 186 -18.35 4.90 -17.06
N ILE A 187 -17.47 5.86 -16.85
CA ILE A 187 -16.33 6.13 -17.71
C ILE A 187 -15.25 5.06 -17.52
N ILE A 188 -15.05 4.61 -16.29
CA ILE A 188 -14.11 3.55 -15.90
C ILE A 188 -14.80 2.55 -14.96
N GLY A 189 -14.30 1.31 -14.86
CA GLY A 189 -14.75 0.33 -13.87
C GLY A 189 -13.86 0.32 -12.64
N LEU A 190 -12.57 0.06 -12.85
CA LEU A 190 -11.51 0.03 -11.84
C LEU A 190 -10.62 1.27 -11.97
N SER A 191 -9.87 1.63 -10.91
CA SER A 191 -8.86 2.69 -11.01
C SER A 191 -7.79 2.35 -12.07
N LEU A 192 -7.43 1.07 -12.22
CA LEU A 192 -6.54 0.61 -13.28
C LEU A 192 -7.12 0.78 -14.69
N ASP A 193 -8.42 1.03 -14.85
CA ASP A 193 -8.96 1.32 -16.18
C ASP A 193 -8.70 2.79 -16.61
N ALA A 194 -8.10 3.61 -15.72
CA ALA A 194 -7.97 5.05 -15.90
C ALA A 194 -6.59 5.51 -16.39
N GLU A 195 -6.61 6.50 -17.28
CA GLU A 195 -5.55 7.50 -17.44
C GLU A 195 -6.00 8.80 -16.75
N VAL A 196 -5.21 9.24 -15.77
CA VAL A 196 -5.44 10.49 -15.04
C VAL A 196 -4.59 11.59 -15.65
N LEU A 197 -5.25 12.65 -16.10
CA LEU A 197 -4.61 13.86 -16.60
C LEU A 197 -4.59 14.87 -15.46
N VAL A 198 -3.41 15.38 -15.13
CA VAL A 198 -3.20 16.31 -14.02
C VAL A 198 -2.51 17.54 -14.54
N GLN A 199 -3.14 18.70 -14.36
CA GLN A 199 -2.51 20.01 -14.55
C GLN A 199 -2.19 20.56 -13.16
N VAL A 200 -0.95 21.04 -12.97
CA VAL A 200 -0.50 21.65 -11.73
C VAL A 200 0.19 22.98 -11.98
N GLU A 201 -0.02 23.93 -11.08
CA GLU A 201 0.58 25.26 -11.13
C GLU A 201 1.27 25.59 -9.79
N GLY A 202 2.22 26.55 -9.82
CA GLY A 202 2.88 27.10 -8.64
C GLY A 202 3.57 26.04 -7.77
N GLU A 203 3.42 26.17 -6.44
CA GLU A 203 4.09 25.30 -5.47
C GLU A 203 3.73 23.82 -5.62
N THR A 204 2.57 23.49 -6.19
CA THR A 204 2.15 22.09 -6.42
C THR A 204 2.91 21.47 -7.59
N ALA A 205 3.19 22.27 -8.63
CA ALA A 205 4.04 21.84 -9.74
C ALA A 205 5.47 21.56 -9.28
N ASP A 206 6.05 22.48 -8.50
CA ASP A 206 7.41 22.33 -7.95
C ASP A 206 7.52 21.08 -7.05
N PHE A 207 6.49 20.82 -6.24
CA PHE A 207 6.45 19.66 -5.36
C PHE A 207 6.42 18.31 -6.10
N LEU A 208 5.63 18.24 -7.19
CA LEU A 208 5.43 17.00 -7.95
C LEU A 208 6.51 16.73 -9.00
N ALA A 209 7.41 17.67 -9.28
CA ALA A 209 8.38 17.60 -10.37
C ALA A 209 9.13 16.26 -10.47
N ASP A 210 9.47 15.65 -9.33
CA ASP A 210 10.17 14.37 -9.20
C ASP A 210 9.33 13.24 -8.58
N LYS A 211 8.02 13.46 -8.34
CA LYS A 211 7.14 12.51 -7.60
C LYS A 211 6.03 11.89 -8.45
N TRP A 212 6.00 12.17 -9.75
CA TRP A 212 4.95 11.66 -10.66
C TRP A 212 4.80 10.13 -10.61
N SER A 213 5.90 9.38 -10.57
CA SER A 213 5.85 7.91 -10.49
C SER A 213 5.30 7.41 -9.16
N GLN A 214 5.69 8.05 -8.05
CA GLN A 214 5.17 7.73 -6.71
C GLN A 214 3.68 8.05 -6.63
N LEU A 215 3.25 9.20 -7.17
CA LEU A 215 1.85 9.59 -7.22
C LEU A 215 1.02 8.59 -8.05
N GLN A 216 1.54 8.14 -9.20
CA GLN A 216 0.87 7.11 -10.00
C GLN A 216 0.70 5.79 -9.24
N GLU A 217 1.75 5.33 -8.55
CA GLU A 217 1.73 4.10 -7.75
C GLU A 217 0.65 4.19 -6.65
N ILE A 218 0.65 5.26 -5.86
CA ILE A 218 -0.32 5.39 -4.75
C ILE A 218 -1.76 5.58 -5.23
N CYS A 219 -1.97 6.11 -6.44
CA CYS A 219 -3.30 6.25 -7.05
C CYS A 219 -3.85 4.94 -7.65
N ILE A 220 -3.01 3.92 -7.88
CA ILE A 220 -3.40 2.63 -8.47
C ILE A 220 -4.11 2.82 -9.82
N VAL A 221 -3.50 3.63 -10.69
CA VAL A 221 -4.00 3.91 -12.04
C VAL A 221 -3.03 3.40 -13.09
N SER A 222 -3.53 3.10 -14.30
CA SER A 222 -2.66 2.59 -15.37
C SER A 222 -1.73 3.65 -15.92
N LYS A 223 -2.17 4.92 -15.89
CA LYS A 223 -1.36 6.02 -16.37
C LYS A 223 -1.73 7.31 -15.66
N LEU A 224 -0.73 8.11 -15.32
CA LEU A 224 -0.88 9.43 -14.75
C LEU A 224 0.03 10.39 -15.52
N VAL A 225 -0.55 11.46 -16.07
CA VAL A 225 0.12 12.33 -17.05
C VAL A 225 0.00 13.77 -16.60
N HIS A 226 1.14 14.46 -16.53
CA HIS A 226 1.17 15.91 -16.42
C HIS A 226 0.76 16.55 -17.75
N VAL A 227 -0.18 17.49 -17.73
CA VAL A 227 -0.62 18.24 -18.90
C VAL A 227 -0.52 19.74 -18.65
N ASP A 228 -0.03 20.49 -19.64
CA ASP A 228 0.06 21.96 -19.57
C ASP A 228 -1.31 22.62 -19.65
N ASP A 229 -2.25 22.01 -20.38
CA ASP A 229 -3.67 22.38 -20.48
C ASP A 229 -4.54 21.17 -20.87
N PHE A 230 -5.87 21.38 -20.92
CA PHE A 230 -6.83 20.35 -21.33
C PHE A 230 -7.39 20.54 -22.74
N ALA A 231 -6.83 21.44 -23.56
CA ALA A 231 -7.35 21.74 -24.90
C ALA A 231 -7.30 20.52 -25.83
N GLY A 232 -6.32 19.62 -25.64
CA GLY A 232 -6.20 18.35 -26.36
C GLY A 232 -7.05 17.20 -25.81
N ALA A 233 -7.70 17.37 -24.65
CA ALA A 233 -8.49 16.33 -23.99
C ALA A 233 -9.99 16.52 -24.29
N GLN A 234 -10.41 16.13 -25.49
CA GLN A 234 -11.84 16.20 -25.84
C GLN A 234 -12.67 15.20 -25.03
N GLY A 235 -13.85 15.64 -24.58
CA GLY A 235 -14.82 14.76 -23.90
C GLY A 235 -14.46 14.39 -22.47
N VAL A 236 -13.49 15.06 -21.83
CA VAL A 236 -13.18 14.87 -20.41
C VAL A 236 -13.79 16.00 -19.57
N THR A 237 -14.30 15.64 -18.40
CA THR A 237 -14.72 16.63 -17.39
C THR A 237 -13.53 17.00 -16.55
N VAL A 238 -13.11 18.27 -16.62
CA VAL A 238 -12.04 18.82 -15.79
C VAL A 238 -12.62 19.23 -14.45
N THR A 239 -11.99 18.77 -13.37
CA THR A 239 -12.34 19.15 -12.00
C THR A 239 -11.17 19.92 -11.39
N GLU A 240 -11.41 21.14 -10.94
CA GLU A 240 -10.46 21.90 -10.14
C GLU A 240 -10.60 21.49 -8.66
N SER A 241 -9.47 21.38 -7.97
CA SER A 241 -9.46 21.11 -6.53
C SER A 241 -9.89 22.35 -5.75
N GLU A 242 -10.77 22.16 -4.77
CA GLU A 242 -11.17 23.23 -3.83
C GLU A 242 -10.13 23.41 -2.71
N GLU A 243 -9.40 22.35 -2.36
CA GLU A 243 -8.44 22.32 -1.25
C GLU A 243 -7.01 22.64 -1.72
N ILE A 244 -6.64 22.23 -2.94
CA ILE A 244 -5.28 22.38 -3.46
C ILE A 244 -5.27 23.35 -4.63
N ARG A 245 -4.84 24.59 -4.34
CA ARG A 245 -4.75 25.64 -5.35
C ARG A 245 -3.86 25.21 -6.53
N GLY A 246 -4.36 25.44 -7.74
CA GLY A 246 -3.63 25.17 -8.98
C GLY A 246 -3.61 23.69 -9.38
N LEU A 247 -4.38 22.81 -8.71
CA LEU A 247 -4.53 21.42 -9.09
C LEU A 247 -5.83 21.22 -9.88
N LYS A 248 -5.72 20.77 -11.12
CA LYS A 248 -6.86 20.36 -11.96
C LYS A 248 -6.66 18.93 -12.45
N ILE A 249 -7.73 18.15 -12.39
CA ILE A 249 -7.70 16.71 -12.67
C ILE A 249 -8.81 16.36 -13.65
N ALA A 250 -8.48 15.52 -14.62
CA ALA A 250 -9.46 14.86 -15.48
C ALA A 250 -9.14 13.37 -15.59
N VAL A 251 -10.17 12.57 -15.87
CA VAL A 251 -10.04 11.12 -16.01
C VAL A 251 -10.61 10.69 -17.34
N ARG A 252 -9.92 9.78 -18.02
CA ARG A 252 -10.43 9.06 -19.20
C ARG A 252 -9.98 7.60 -19.16
N PRO A 253 -10.56 6.72 -19.99
CA PRO A 253 -10.07 5.35 -20.11
C PRO A 253 -8.59 5.32 -20.53
N ALA A 254 -7.79 4.47 -19.88
CA ALA A 254 -6.39 4.30 -20.24
C ALA A 254 -6.23 3.67 -21.63
N PRO A 255 -5.21 4.06 -22.40
CA PRO A 255 -4.97 3.51 -23.73
C PRO A 255 -4.36 2.11 -23.67
N GLY A 256 -4.52 1.36 -24.76
CA GLY A 256 -3.90 0.05 -24.94
C GLY A 256 -4.78 -1.12 -24.52
N GLY A 257 -4.15 -2.30 -24.37
CA GLY A 257 -4.83 -3.53 -23.97
C GLY A 257 -4.70 -3.78 -22.47
N LYS A 258 -5.66 -4.51 -21.89
CA LYS A 258 -5.58 -4.97 -20.50
C LYS A 258 -4.56 -6.12 -20.41
N CYS A 259 -3.55 -5.95 -19.56
CA CYS A 259 -2.61 -7.02 -19.23
C CYS A 259 -3.31 -8.09 -18.37
N GLU A 260 -3.32 -9.35 -18.80
CA GLU A 260 -3.99 -10.42 -18.05
C GLU A 260 -3.30 -10.77 -16.72
N ARG A 261 -2.02 -10.38 -16.55
CA ARG A 261 -1.23 -10.65 -15.35
C ARG A 261 -1.34 -9.55 -14.28
N CYS A 262 -1.08 -8.29 -14.64
CA CYS A 262 -1.08 -7.17 -13.68
C CYS A 262 -2.33 -6.28 -13.76
N TRP A 263 -3.22 -6.53 -14.72
CA TRP A 263 -4.47 -5.79 -14.96
C TRP A 263 -4.32 -4.32 -15.36
N THR A 264 -3.09 -3.80 -15.40
CA THR A 264 -2.78 -2.50 -16.01
C THR A 264 -3.11 -2.50 -17.50
N LEU A 265 -3.68 -1.39 -17.97
CA LEU A 265 -3.88 -1.09 -19.37
C LEU A 265 -2.58 -0.50 -19.93
N ALA A 266 -2.02 -1.14 -20.94
CA ALA A 266 -0.75 -0.73 -21.52
C ALA A 266 -0.75 -0.90 -23.04
N THR A 267 -0.14 0.05 -23.73
CA THR A 267 0.04 0.01 -25.19
C THR A 267 1.06 -1.04 -25.63
N SER A 268 1.84 -1.59 -24.69
CA SER A 268 2.77 -2.70 -24.92
C SER A 268 2.09 -4.07 -25.03
N VAL A 269 0.83 -4.20 -24.61
CA VAL A 269 0.11 -5.48 -24.72
C VAL A 269 -0.04 -5.83 -26.20
N GLY A 270 0.29 -7.07 -26.57
CA GLY A 270 0.30 -7.55 -27.95
C GLY A 270 1.59 -7.27 -28.74
N GLN A 271 2.59 -6.61 -28.14
CA GLN A 271 3.87 -6.34 -28.82
C GLN A 271 4.87 -7.51 -28.75
N ASP A 272 4.74 -8.40 -27.76
CA ASP A 272 5.58 -9.59 -27.62
C ASP A 272 4.89 -10.82 -28.22
N SER A 273 5.56 -11.53 -29.13
CA SER A 273 4.99 -12.67 -29.85
C SER A 273 4.75 -13.89 -28.97
N ASP A 274 5.62 -14.12 -27.98
CA ASP A 274 5.54 -15.28 -27.09
C ASP A 274 4.51 -15.06 -25.98
N HIS A 275 4.26 -13.79 -25.66
CA HIS A 275 3.41 -13.37 -24.56
C HIS A 275 2.43 -12.24 -24.96
N PRO A 276 1.49 -12.50 -25.90
CA PRO A 276 0.67 -11.45 -26.52
C PRO A 276 -0.37 -10.82 -25.58
N THR A 277 -0.73 -11.46 -24.46
CA THR A 277 -1.80 -10.99 -23.56
C THR A 277 -1.31 -10.19 -22.35
N ILE A 278 0.01 -9.98 -22.22
CA ILE A 278 0.61 -9.29 -21.07
C ILE A 278 1.44 -8.08 -21.51
N CYS A 279 1.64 -7.13 -20.60
CA CYS A 279 2.42 -5.92 -20.85
C CYS A 279 3.92 -6.19 -20.79
N GLY A 280 4.75 -5.29 -21.37
CA GLY A 280 6.21 -5.45 -21.42
C GLY A 280 6.86 -5.71 -20.06
N ARG A 281 6.43 -4.99 -19.01
CA ARG A 281 6.87 -5.23 -17.63
C ARG A 281 6.61 -6.66 -17.17
N CYS A 282 5.45 -7.22 -17.50
CA CYS A 282 5.12 -8.59 -17.13
C CYS A 282 5.90 -9.62 -17.96
N VAL A 283 6.18 -9.32 -19.23
CA VAL A 283 7.02 -10.15 -20.09
C VAL A 283 8.42 -10.29 -19.50
N GLU A 284 9.04 -9.19 -19.07
CA GLU A 284 10.36 -9.19 -18.43
C GLU A 284 10.39 -10.10 -17.20
N VAL A 285 9.39 -9.99 -16.32
CA VAL A 285 9.30 -10.84 -15.12
C VAL A 285 9.07 -12.31 -15.50
N VAL A 286 8.17 -12.62 -16.43
CA VAL A 286 7.93 -14.03 -16.82
C VAL A 286 9.18 -14.66 -17.41
N ARG A 287 9.92 -13.92 -18.23
CA ARG A 287 11.19 -14.40 -18.80
C ARG A 287 12.26 -14.64 -17.74
N SER A 288 12.32 -13.82 -16.69
CA SER A 288 13.29 -14.03 -15.60
C SER A 288 13.01 -15.28 -14.75
N LEU A 289 11.81 -15.86 -14.81
CA LEU A 289 11.46 -17.09 -14.08
C LEU A 289 11.78 -18.38 -14.85
N ASN A 290 11.97 -18.29 -16.16
CA ASN A 290 12.19 -19.43 -17.05
C ASN A 290 13.67 -19.65 -17.40
N GLY A 291 14.59 -18.92 -16.75
CA GLY A 291 16.04 -19.09 -16.85
C GLY A 291 16.58 -19.86 -15.67
#